data_AF-A0A918HTK7-F1
#
_entry.id   AF-A0A918HTK7-F1
#
_cell.length_a   1.000
_cell.length_b   1.000
_cell.length_c   1.000
_cell.angle_alpha   90.00
_cell.angle_beta   90.00
_cell.angle_gamma   90.00
#
_symmetry.space_group_name_H-M   'P 1'
#
loop_
_entity.id
_entity.type
_entity.pdbx_description
1 polymer ?
#
loop_
_entity_poly.entity_id
_entity_poly.type
_entity_poly.pdbx_seq_one_letter_code
_entity_poly.pdbx_strand_id
1 'polypeptide(L)'
;MRDGIAHRFSRHLVPALFSAEPPELSLLRFLFSIRSGTSLRTLLAITGGAQETRIVGGTHQTSERMGAEPGDRLRLNTVVRTIRQDENGVVVEYEYECGGVTRPGVDDRGHPVR
;
A
#
# COMPACT_ATOMS: atom_id res chain seq x y z
N MET A 1 -32.30 -22.38 -8.67
CA MET A 1 -32.29 -21.11 -9.44
C MET A 1 -31.65 -20.01 -8.59
N ARG A 2 -30.32 -19.98 -8.51
CA ARG A 2 -29.55 -18.97 -7.75
C ARG A 2 -28.19 -18.71 -8.41
N ASP A 3 -28.20 -18.37 -9.69
CA ASP A 3 -27.00 -17.78 -10.28
C ASP A 3 -27.40 -16.74 -11.33
N GLY A 4 -27.74 -15.55 -10.82
CA GLY A 4 -28.07 -14.40 -11.64
C GLY A 4 -26.81 -13.83 -12.29
N ILE A 5 -26.97 -13.17 -13.44
CA ILE A 5 -25.87 -12.52 -14.17
C ILE A 5 -25.03 -11.61 -13.26
N ALA A 6 -25.66 -10.92 -12.31
CA ALA A 6 -24.97 -10.07 -11.33
C ALA A 6 -23.99 -10.84 -10.42
N HIS A 7 -24.34 -12.04 -9.96
CA HIS A 7 -23.47 -12.85 -9.12
C HIS A 7 -22.28 -13.42 -9.91
N ARG A 8 -22.49 -13.84 -11.17
CA ARG A 8 -21.38 -14.27 -12.01
C ARG A 8 -20.45 -13.10 -12.35
N PHE A 9 -21.01 -11.93 -12.62
CA PHE A 9 -20.23 -10.73 -12.91
C PHE A 9 -19.36 -10.31 -11.72
N SER A 10 -19.90 -10.34 -10.50
CA SER A 10 -19.12 -10.00 -9.30
C SER A 10 -17.95 -10.94 -9.05
N ARG A 11 -18.07 -12.24 -9.40
CA ARG A 11 -16.97 -13.24 -9.31
C ARG A 11 -15.78 -12.96 -10.22
N HIS A 12 -15.90 -12.10 -11.23
CA HIS A 12 -14.77 -11.68 -12.06
C HIS A 12 -14.27 -10.30 -11.67
N LEU A 13 -15.20 -9.41 -11.35
CA LEU A 13 -14.93 -8.02 -11.04
C LEU A 13 -14.17 -7.86 -9.72
N VAL A 14 -14.56 -8.61 -8.68
CA VAL A 14 -13.97 -8.44 -7.34
C VAL A 14 -12.49 -8.85 -7.33
N PRO A 15 -12.09 -10.03 -7.87
CA PRO A 15 -10.66 -10.37 -7.98
C PRO A 15 -9.87 -9.38 -8.84
N ALA A 16 -10.43 -8.93 -9.96
CA ALA A 16 -9.74 -8.01 -10.87
C ALA A 16 -9.44 -6.64 -10.25
N LEU A 17 -10.35 -6.11 -9.42
CA LEU A 17 -10.19 -4.78 -8.80
C LEU A 17 -9.54 -4.83 -7.42
N PHE A 18 -9.75 -5.90 -6.66
CA PHE A 18 -9.42 -5.95 -5.23
C PHE A 18 -8.47 -7.08 -4.85
N SER A 19 -8.12 -7.97 -5.78
CA SER A 19 -7.28 -9.15 -5.50
C SER A 19 -7.82 -9.99 -4.33
N ALA A 20 -9.15 -10.12 -4.26
CA ALA A 20 -9.89 -10.85 -3.24
C ALA A 20 -11.11 -11.53 -3.88
N GLU A 21 -11.71 -12.49 -3.18
CA GLU A 21 -12.95 -13.14 -3.61
C GLU A 21 -14.20 -12.41 -3.08
N PRO A 22 -15.36 -12.48 -3.77
CA PRO A 22 -16.59 -11.84 -3.31
C PRO A 22 -17.00 -12.09 -1.84
N PRO A 23 -16.90 -13.33 -1.28
CA PRO A 23 -17.22 -13.56 0.13
C PRO A 23 -16.20 -12.96 1.12
N GLU A 24 -15.01 -12.56 0.66
CA GLU A 24 -13.95 -11.97 1.49
C GLU A 24 -14.06 -10.44 1.55
N LEU A 25 -14.84 -9.83 0.65
CA LEU A 25 -14.96 -8.38 0.53
C LEU A 25 -16.26 -7.88 1.16
N SER A 26 -16.13 -6.96 2.12
CA SER A 26 -17.27 -6.19 2.63
C SER A 26 -17.99 -5.45 1.49
N LEU A 27 -19.31 -5.63 1.36
CA LEU A 27 -20.12 -4.91 0.39
C LEU A 27 -20.02 -3.38 0.58
N LEU A 28 -19.90 -2.91 1.82
CA LEU A 28 -19.71 -1.49 2.09
C LEU A 28 -18.36 -0.99 1.54
N ARG A 29 -17.27 -1.77 1.71
CA ARG A 29 -15.96 -1.42 1.16
C ARG A 29 -15.99 -1.38 -0.37
N PHE A 30 -16.69 -2.32 -0.99
CA PHE A 30 -16.90 -2.36 -2.44
C PHE A 30 -17.59 -1.08 -2.94
N LEU A 31 -18.73 -0.72 -2.35
CA LEU A 31 -19.48 0.49 -2.72
C LEU A 31 -18.72 1.78 -2.44
N PHE A 32 -17.99 1.83 -1.32
CA PHE A 32 -17.12 2.96 -0.99
C PHE A 32 -16.00 3.15 -2.03
N SER A 33 -15.42 2.05 -2.51
CA SER A 33 -14.38 2.10 -3.54
C SER A 33 -14.93 2.59 -4.87
N ILE A 34 -16.14 2.16 -5.27
CA ILE A 34 -16.84 2.66 -6.46
C ILE A 34 -17.05 4.18 -6.37
N ARG A 35 -17.54 4.66 -5.22
CA ARG A 35 -17.78 6.11 -5.01
C ARG A 35 -16.48 6.90 -5.01
N SER A 36 -15.43 6.40 -4.36
CA SER A 36 -14.12 7.07 -4.29
C SER A 36 -13.41 7.08 -5.65
N GLY A 37 -13.56 6.01 -6.42
CA GLY A 37 -13.10 5.89 -7.81
C GLY A 37 -14.04 6.52 -8.83
N THR A 38 -14.93 7.44 -8.40
CA THR A 38 -15.97 8.11 -9.19
C THR A 38 -17.12 7.19 -9.62
N SER A 39 -16.83 6.08 -10.31
CA SER A 39 -17.85 5.12 -10.72
C SER A 39 -17.25 3.75 -10.99
N LEU A 40 -18.10 2.72 -11.02
CA LEU A 40 -17.64 1.37 -11.36
C LEU A 40 -17.08 1.31 -12.79
N ARG A 41 -17.70 2.07 -13.72
CA ARG A 41 -17.21 2.20 -15.10
C ARG A 41 -15.81 2.78 -15.13
N THR A 42 -15.55 3.84 -14.37
CA THR A 42 -14.24 4.51 -14.31
C THR A 42 -13.16 3.56 -13.81
N LEU A 43 -13.44 2.77 -12.76
CA LEU A 43 -12.50 1.79 -12.21
C LEU A 43 -12.16 0.67 -13.21
N LEU A 44 -13.11 0.25 -14.03
CA LEU A 44 -12.94 -0.85 -14.99
C LEU A 44 -12.43 -0.43 -16.36
N ALA A 45 -12.66 0.82 -16.77
CA ALA A 45 -12.36 1.27 -18.11
C ALA A 45 -10.86 1.52 -18.32
N ILE A 46 -10.41 1.20 -19.54
CA ILE A 46 -9.10 1.61 -20.06
C ILE A 46 -9.25 3.03 -20.60
N THR A 47 -9.96 3.23 -21.71
CA THR A 47 -10.15 4.56 -22.31
C THR A 47 -11.02 5.45 -21.41
N GLY A 48 -10.53 6.64 -21.09
CA GLY A 48 -11.17 7.59 -20.18
C GLY A 48 -11.40 7.04 -18.78
N GLY A 49 -10.61 6.04 -18.37
CA GLY A 49 -10.74 5.32 -17.10
C GLY A 49 -9.45 5.23 -16.33
N ALA A 50 -9.49 4.51 -15.20
CA ALA A 50 -8.37 4.40 -14.27
C ALA A 50 -7.15 3.68 -14.87
N GLN A 51 -7.33 2.89 -15.93
CA GLN A 51 -6.29 2.08 -16.54
C GLN A 51 -5.72 2.69 -17.84
N GLU A 52 -6.09 3.94 -18.16
CA GLU A 52 -5.75 4.60 -19.43
C GLU A 52 -4.25 4.78 -19.63
N THR A 53 -3.57 5.28 -18.60
CA THR A 53 -2.19 5.72 -18.71
C THR A 53 -1.24 4.80 -17.97
N ARG A 54 -0.02 4.70 -18.51
CA ARG A 54 1.10 4.02 -17.88
C ARG A 54 2.30 4.96 -17.90
N ILE A 55 3.13 4.86 -16.86
CA ILE A 55 4.40 5.58 -16.81
C ILE A 55 5.42 4.81 -17.65
N VAL A 56 5.99 5.46 -18.67
CA VAL A 56 7.07 4.88 -19.48
C VAL A 56 8.26 4.59 -18.58
N GLY A 57 8.78 3.36 -18.62
CA GLY A 57 9.83 2.90 -17.72
C GLY A 57 9.34 2.32 -16.39
N GLY A 58 8.06 2.50 -16.04
CA GLY A 58 7.43 1.89 -14.88
C GLY A 58 7.14 2.86 -13.73
N THR A 59 6.12 2.53 -12.92
CA THR A 59 5.63 3.40 -11.84
C THR A 59 6.59 3.49 -10.63
N HIS A 60 7.49 2.52 -10.46
CA HIS A 60 8.49 2.53 -9.40
C HIS A 60 9.44 3.75 -9.48
N GLN A 61 9.62 4.33 -10.67
CA GLN A 61 10.48 5.50 -10.88
C GLN A 61 10.01 6.72 -10.07
N THR A 62 8.73 6.83 -9.74
CA THR A 62 8.24 7.88 -8.83
C THR A 62 8.93 7.76 -7.47
N SER A 63 8.96 6.56 -6.89
CA SER A 63 9.62 6.29 -5.62
C SER A 63 11.13 6.50 -5.70
N GLU A 64 11.79 6.04 -6.79
CA GLU A 64 13.24 6.22 -6.96
C GLU A 64 13.63 7.70 -7.06
N ARG A 65 12.87 8.50 -7.82
CA ARG A 65 13.13 9.94 -7.95
C ARG A 65 12.90 10.68 -6.64
N MET A 66 11.84 10.36 -5.90
CA MET A 66 11.61 10.91 -4.56
C MET A 66 12.73 10.51 -3.59
N GLY A 67 13.33 9.33 -3.78
CA GLY A 67 14.42 8.81 -2.95
C GLY A 67 15.82 9.32 -3.31
N ALA A 68 15.99 10.09 -4.40
CA ALA A 68 17.31 10.53 -4.87
C ALA A 68 17.90 11.71 -4.06
N GLU A 69 17.04 12.58 -3.52
CA GLU A 69 17.42 13.79 -2.78
C GLU A 69 17.62 13.62 -1.26
N PRO A 70 16.89 12.74 -0.54
CA PRO A 70 16.90 12.73 0.93
C PRO A 70 18.23 12.34 1.60
N GLY A 71 19.19 11.77 0.86
CA GLY A 71 20.46 11.27 1.43
C GLY A 71 20.22 10.27 2.56
N ASP A 72 20.90 10.46 3.69
CA ASP A 72 20.81 9.59 4.88
C ASP A 72 19.41 9.55 5.54
N ARG A 73 18.49 10.43 5.11
CA ARG A 73 17.10 10.42 5.58
C ARG A 73 16.31 9.24 5.03
N LEU A 74 16.73 8.65 3.90
CA LEU A 74 16.12 7.43 3.35
C LEU A 74 16.88 6.21 3.85
N ARG A 75 16.28 5.48 4.80
CA ARG A 75 16.87 4.28 5.41
C ARG A 75 16.21 3.02 4.85
N LEU A 76 16.92 2.35 3.94
CA LEU A 76 16.50 1.05 3.41
C LEU A 76 16.82 -0.08 4.40
N ASN A 77 16.24 -1.26 4.20
CA ASN A 77 16.45 -2.44 5.05
C ASN A 77 16.28 -2.16 6.55
N THR A 78 15.37 -1.24 6.88
CA THR A 78 15.10 -0.77 8.23
C THR A 78 13.64 -1.06 8.57
N VAL A 79 13.39 -2.17 9.26
CA VAL A 79 12.04 -2.64 9.57
C VAL A 79 11.60 -2.05 10.90
N VAL A 80 10.55 -1.23 10.88
CA VAL A 80 9.93 -0.73 12.11
C VAL A 80 9.22 -1.87 12.83
N ARG A 81 9.50 -2.04 14.13
CA ARG A 81 8.91 -3.06 15.01
C ARG A 81 7.91 -2.47 16.00
N THR A 82 8.21 -1.28 16.52
CA THR A 82 7.36 -0.62 17.51
C THR A 82 7.26 0.87 17.22
N ILE A 83 6.10 1.44 17.48
CA ILE A 83 5.89 2.89 17.55
C ILE A 83 5.27 3.18 18.91
N ARG A 84 5.94 4.00 19.72
CA ARG A 84 5.46 4.46 21.03
C ARG A 84 5.21 5.95 20.96
N GLN A 85 4.08 6.41 21.49
CA GLN A 85 3.73 7.82 21.51
C GLN A 85 3.28 8.23 22.91
N ASP A 86 3.77 9.36 23.38
CA ASP A 86 3.34 10.02 24.61
C ASP A 86 3.27 11.55 24.42
N GLU A 87 3.03 12.29 25.49
CA GLU A 87 2.91 13.76 25.48
C GLU A 87 4.18 14.47 24.98
N ASN A 88 5.34 13.83 25.04
CA ASN A 88 6.63 14.37 24.64
C ASN A 88 7.01 14.06 23.19
N GLY A 89 6.29 13.15 22.51
CA GLY A 89 6.53 12.84 21.10
C GLY A 89 6.34 11.37 20.72
N VAL A 90 7.03 10.96 19.66
CA VAL A 90 6.97 9.62 19.08
C VAL A 90 8.37 8.99 19.06
N VAL A 91 8.47 7.76 19.55
CA VAL A 91 9.67 6.92 19.45
C VAL A 91 9.37 5.76 18.51
N VAL A 92 10.26 5.56 17.53
CA VAL A 92 10.16 4.48 16.55
C VAL A 92 11.31 3.50 16.78
N GLU A 93 10.97 2.27 17.11
CA GLU A 93 11.90 1.18 17.31
C GLU A 93 11.95 0.35 16.02
N TYR A 94 13.14 0.11 15.52
CA TYR A 94 13.37 -0.57 14.26
C TYR A 94 14.52 -1.56 14.39
N GLU A 95 14.62 -2.49 13.45
CA GLU A 95 15.81 -3.28 13.21
C GLU A 95 16.35 -2.93 11.82
N TYR A 96 17.66 -3.04 11.62
CA TYR A 96 18.26 -2.83 10.31
C TYR A 96 19.24 -3.95 9.96
N GLU A 97 19.32 -4.26 8.67
CA GLU A 97 20.26 -5.24 8.16
C GLU A 97 21.55 -4.56 7.68
N CYS A 98 22.69 -5.04 8.18
CA CYS A 98 24.00 -4.66 7.69
C CYS A 98 24.82 -5.92 7.40
N GLY A 99 25.02 -6.23 6.12
CA GLY A 99 25.81 -7.39 5.68
C GLY A 99 25.24 -8.75 6.11
N GLY A 100 23.92 -8.95 6.06
CA GLY A 100 23.27 -10.21 6.46
C GLY A 100 22.99 -10.35 7.95
N VAL A 101 23.33 -9.35 8.77
CA VAL A 101 23.12 -9.36 10.23
C VAL A 101 22.09 -8.32 10.62
N THR A 102 20.99 -8.77 11.23
CA THR A 102 19.95 -7.92 11.83
C THR A 102 20.47 -7.30 13.12
N ARG A 103 20.39 -5.98 13.26
CA ARG A 103 20.77 -5.23 14.45
C ARG A 103 19.61 -4.38 14.96
N PRO A 104 19.44 -4.23 16.29
CA PRO A 104 18.47 -3.29 16.82
C PRO A 104 18.87 -1.87 16.43
N GLY A 105 17.87 -1.09 16.09
CA GLY A 105 17.95 0.32 15.79
C GLY A 105 18.39 1.12 17.00
N VAL A 106 18.72 2.36 16.73
CA VAL A 106 19.11 3.32 17.74
C VAL A 106 18.15 4.50 17.63
N ASP A 107 17.62 5.01 18.74
CA ASP A 107 16.77 6.19 18.72
C ASP A 107 17.56 7.42 18.23
N ASP A 108 16.87 8.52 17.93
CA ASP A 108 17.51 9.76 17.44
C ASP A 108 18.55 10.35 18.43
N ARG A 109 18.63 9.81 19.65
CA ARG A 109 19.57 10.19 20.72
C ARG A 109 20.71 9.20 20.91
N GLY A 110 20.84 8.17 20.06
CA GLY A 110 21.93 7.21 20.17
C GLY A 110 21.69 6.05 21.15
N HIS A 111 20.48 5.89 21.71
CA HIS A 111 20.17 4.79 22.63
C HIS A 111 19.60 3.59 21.87
N PRO A 112 19.98 2.35 22.23
CA PRO A 112 19.35 1.16 21.66
C PRO A 112 17.84 1.19 21.93
N VAL A 113 17.04 1.08 20.87
CA VAL A 113 15.60 0.84 21.01
C VAL A 113 15.38 -0.58 21.52
N ARG A 114 14.55 -0.74 22.56
CA ARG A 114 14.41 -1.97 23.35
C ARG A 114 13.42 -2.96 22.77
#